data_AF-A0A4Q3Z4M6-F1
#
_entry.id   AF-A0A4Q3Z4M6-F1
#
_cell.length_a   1.000
_cell.length_b   1.000
_cell.length_c   1.000
_cell.angle_alpha   90.00
_cell.angle_beta   90.00
_cell.angle_gamma   90.00
#
_symmetry.space_group_name_H-M   'P 1'
#
loop_
_entity.id
_entity.type
_entity.pdbx_description
1 polymer ?
#
loop_
_entity_poly.entity_id
_entity_poly.type
_entity_poly.pdbx_seq_one_letter_code
_entity_poly.pdbx_strand_id
1 'polypeptide(L)'
;MGTEQLGSARERGGRDLASAVEWVAVDWGTSNLRAWGLDSSGEIAFSRSSPDGMSRLTREQYPSVLTGLLTEVHEPLDVLICGMAGARQGWLEAPYLDAPADLRTLSRGAVTPDMPGAQFVPSILPGVCQREIGAEDVMRGEETQLLGLSALIPGFSGLAIMPGTHSKWAILEGTTLKRFSSAMTGEIFELLRTHSVLRHSMGGELDGEERDIGFDAGLALGLERPERLTATLFKVRAGALLSGRSPA
;
A
#
# COMPACT_ATOMS: atom_id res chain seq x y z
N MET A 1 -44.33 5.92 -28.58
CA MET A 1 -44.23 6.26 -27.14
C MET A 1 -42.84 5.84 -26.73
N GLY A 2 -41.84 6.71 -26.85
CA GLY A 2 -41.54 7.79 -25.90
C GLY A 2 -40.30 7.32 -25.12
N THR A 3 -39.10 7.54 -25.68
CA THR A 3 -38.15 8.60 -25.29
C THR A 3 -37.67 8.49 -23.85
N GLU A 4 -36.40 8.10 -23.67
CA GLU A 4 -35.51 8.70 -22.69
C GLU A 4 -34.07 8.63 -23.20
N GLN A 5 -33.61 9.76 -23.75
CA GLN A 5 -32.21 10.06 -24.03
C GLN A 5 -31.56 10.42 -22.70
N LEU A 6 -30.60 9.61 -22.24
CA LEU A 6 -29.64 10.03 -21.22
C LEU A 6 -28.49 10.77 -21.92
N GLY A 7 -28.22 11.96 -21.39
CA GLY A 7 -27.52 13.05 -22.04
C GLY A 7 -26.06 12.76 -22.38
N SER A 8 -25.71 13.27 -23.56
CA SER A 8 -24.38 13.65 -24.02
C SER A 8 -23.51 14.19 -22.88
N ALA A 9 -22.51 13.41 -22.49
CA ALA A 9 -21.29 13.95 -21.92
C ALA A 9 -20.63 14.77 -23.03
N ARG A 10 -20.73 16.10 -22.91
CA ARG A 10 -20.06 17.05 -23.78
C ARG A 10 -18.59 16.69 -23.89
N GLU A 11 -18.14 16.44 -25.12
CA GLU A 11 -16.75 16.59 -25.55
C GLU A 11 -16.25 17.96 -25.09
N ARG A 12 -15.53 17.98 -23.96
CA ARG A 12 -14.65 19.11 -23.65
C ARG A 12 -13.39 18.84 -24.45
N GLY A 13 -13.13 19.72 -25.41
CA GLY A 13 -12.03 19.63 -26.36
C GLY A 13 -10.71 19.30 -25.68
N GLY A 14 -9.89 18.55 -26.43
CA GLY A 14 -8.55 18.13 -26.02
C GLY A 14 -7.72 19.30 -25.57
N ARG A 15 -7.68 19.52 -24.26
CA ARG A 15 -6.50 20.10 -23.62
C ARG A 15 -5.48 18.98 -23.60
N ASP A 16 -4.27 19.29 -24.02
CA ASP A 16 -3.14 18.40 -23.87
C ASP A 16 -3.04 18.04 -22.38
N LEU A 17 -3.37 16.78 -22.02
CA LEU A 17 -3.46 16.32 -20.62
C LEU A 17 -2.12 16.54 -19.88
N ALA A 18 -1.02 16.60 -20.63
CA ALA A 18 0.33 16.91 -20.18
C ALA A 18 0.50 18.36 -19.69
N SER A 19 -0.22 19.32 -20.30
CA SER A 19 -0.05 20.76 -20.03
C SER A 19 -0.74 21.26 -18.75
N ALA A 20 -1.40 20.37 -18.01
CA ALA A 20 -2.19 20.71 -16.83
C ALA A 20 -1.69 20.07 -15.53
N VAL A 21 -0.63 19.27 -15.56
CA VAL A 21 -0.10 18.55 -14.39
C VAL A 21 0.90 19.44 -13.67
N GLU A 22 0.73 19.63 -12.36
CA GLU A 22 1.63 20.41 -11.52
C GLU A 22 2.69 19.54 -10.84
N TRP A 23 2.32 18.32 -10.43
CA TRP A 23 3.24 17.35 -9.83
C TRP A 23 2.69 15.92 -9.92
N VAL A 24 3.53 14.94 -9.62
CA VAL A 24 3.15 13.51 -9.64
C VAL A 24 3.31 12.88 -8.26
N ALA A 25 2.25 12.25 -7.77
CA ALA A 25 2.29 11.39 -6.59
C ALA A 25 2.59 9.95 -6.99
N VAL A 26 3.51 9.29 -6.30
CA VAL A 26 3.91 7.91 -6.56
C VAL A 26 3.86 7.09 -5.28
N ASP A 27 3.17 5.95 -5.35
CA ASP A 27 3.23 4.91 -4.35
C ASP A 27 3.99 3.70 -4.94
N TRP A 28 5.23 3.53 -4.49
CA TRP A 28 6.12 2.50 -5.00
C TRP A 28 6.29 1.38 -3.97
N GLY A 29 5.36 0.44 -3.98
CA GLY A 29 5.35 -0.70 -3.07
C GLY A 29 6.34 -1.81 -3.43
N THR A 30 6.35 -2.87 -2.62
CA THR A 30 7.20 -4.06 -2.85
C THR A 30 6.89 -4.74 -4.18
N SER A 31 5.60 -4.82 -4.53
CA SER A 31 5.13 -5.63 -5.67
C SER A 31 4.50 -4.83 -6.79
N ASN A 32 4.10 -3.59 -6.53
CA ASN A 32 3.40 -2.75 -7.49
C ASN A 32 3.87 -1.30 -7.37
N LEU A 33 3.76 -0.59 -8.48
CA LEU A 33 3.97 0.85 -8.62
C LEU A 33 2.66 1.49 -9.06
N ARG A 34 2.27 2.58 -8.41
CA ARG A 34 1.11 3.41 -8.79
C ARG A 34 1.53 4.87 -8.84
N ALA A 35 1.04 5.60 -9.83
CA ALA A 35 1.33 7.02 -10.00
C ALA A 35 0.07 7.80 -10.38
N TRP A 36 -0.01 9.05 -9.91
CA TRP A 36 -1.11 9.98 -10.20
C TRP A 36 -0.53 11.35 -10.54
N GLY A 37 -0.86 11.88 -11.71
CA GLY A 37 -0.58 13.27 -12.06
C GLY A 37 -1.68 14.16 -11.50
N LEU A 38 -1.29 15.19 -10.74
CA LEU A 38 -2.21 16.10 -10.07
C LEU A 38 -2.12 17.48 -10.70
N ASP A 39 -3.26 18.11 -10.94
CA ASP A 39 -3.33 19.47 -11.46
C ASP A 39 -3.28 20.53 -10.33
N SER A 40 -3.30 21.80 -10.73
CA SER A 40 -3.27 22.94 -9.78
C SER A 40 -4.48 23.08 -8.86
N SER A 41 -5.55 22.35 -9.12
CA SER A 41 -6.70 22.27 -8.21
C SER A 41 -6.61 21.08 -7.25
N GLY A 42 -5.58 20.23 -7.40
CA GLY A 42 -5.42 18.99 -6.65
C GLY A 42 -6.23 17.82 -7.21
N GLU A 43 -6.81 17.97 -8.40
CA GLU A 43 -7.57 16.92 -9.07
C GLU A 43 -6.65 15.97 -9.85
N ILE A 44 -7.07 14.72 -9.99
CA ILE A 44 -6.30 13.70 -10.71
C ILE A 44 -6.48 13.93 -12.22
N ALA A 45 -5.42 14.37 -12.88
CA ALA A 45 -5.36 14.52 -14.33
C ALA A 45 -5.17 13.16 -15.03
N PHE A 46 -4.36 12.28 -14.44
CA PHE A 46 -4.16 10.91 -14.92
C PHE A 46 -3.75 9.95 -13.79
N SER A 47 -3.93 8.65 -14.02
CA SER A 47 -3.39 7.58 -13.18
C SER A 47 -2.67 6.53 -14.01
N ARG A 48 -1.60 5.95 -13.46
CA ARG A 48 -0.81 4.86 -14.06
C ARG A 48 -0.49 3.80 -13.01
N SER A 49 -0.29 2.57 -13.46
CA SER A 49 0.17 1.47 -12.62
C SER A 49 1.09 0.54 -13.39
N SER A 50 2.07 -0.02 -12.69
CA SER A 50 2.96 -1.05 -13.21
C SER A 50 3.15 -2.16 -12.18
N PRO A 51 3.35 -3.42 -12.61
CA PRO A 51 3.75 -4.50 -11.71
C PRO A 51 5.23 -4.42 -11.29
N ASP A 52 5.97 -3.38 -11.69
CA ASP A 52 7.39 -3.17 -11.38
C ASP A 52 7.61 -2.59 -9.97
N GLY A 53 7.21 -3.34 -8.95
CA GLY A 53 7.54 -3.01 -7.55
C GLY A 53 9.01 -3.26 -7.19
N MET A 54 9.42 -2.81 -5.99
CA MET A 54 10.82 -2.93 -5.50
C MET A 54 11.41 -4.34 -5.66
N SER A 55 10.62 -5.39 -5.42
CA SER A 55 11.07 -6.79 -5.48
C SER A 55 11.51 -7.26 -6.88
N ARG A 56 11.21 -6.49 -7.93
CA ARG A 56 11.52 -6.83 -9.33
C ARG A 56 12.58 -5.94 -9.95
N LEU A 57 13.10 -4.96 -9.20
CA LEU A 57 13.97 -3.92 -9.71
C LEU A 57 15.32 -3.93 -9.01
N THR A 58 16.37 -3.66 -9.78
CA THR A 58 17.63 -3.13 -9.26
C THR A 58 17.54 -1.62 -9.12
N ARG A 59 18.42 -1.02 -8.32
CA ARG A 59 18.45 0.42 -8.05
C ARG A 59 18.53 1.27 -9.33
N GLU A 60 19.28 0.79 -10.33
CA GLU A 60 19.53 1.49 -11.59
C GLU A 60 18.33 1.47 -12.54
N GLN A 61 17.35 0.60 -12.29
CA GLN A 61 16.15 0.46 -13.13
C GLN A 61 15.02 1.44 -12.76
N TYR A 62 15.05 2.04 -11.57
CA TYR A 62 13.99 2.95 -11.12
C TYR A 62 13.79 4.15 -12.06
N PRO A 63 14.84 4.88 -12.50
CA PRO A 63 14.66 6.00 -13.42
C PRO A 63 13.93 5.62 -14.71
N SER A 64 14.34 4.52 -15.36
CA SER A 64 13.76 4.11 -16.64
C SER A 64 12.33 3.62 -16.49
N VAL A 65 12.01 2.94 -15.39
CA VAL A 65 10.63 2.53 -15.07
C VAL A 65 9.75 3.76 -14.84
N LEU A 66 10.22 4.76 -14.09
CA LEU A 66 9.46 5.99 -13.84
C LEU A 66 9.21 6.76 -15.15
N THR A 67 10.26 6.97 -15.96
CA THR A 67 10.14 7.66 -17.26
C THR A 67 9.25 6.88 -18.24
N GLY A 68 9.35 5.55 -18.26
CA GLY A 68 8.51 4.70 -19.11
C GLY A 68 7.05 4.62 -18.66
N LEU A 69 6.78 4.86 -17.37
CA LEU A 69 5.41 4.90 -16.84
C LEU A 69 4.72 6.23 -17.15
N LEU A 70 5.47 7.33 -17.15
CA LEU A 70 4.96 8.71 -17.22
C LEU A 70 5.24 9.35 -18.61
N THR A 71 4.92 8.63 -19.68
CA THR A 71 5.28 9.04 -21.05
C THR A 71 4.56 10.31 -21.52
N GLU A 72 3.41 10.63 -20.93
CA GLU A 72 2.66 11.86 -21.19
C GLU A 72 3.29 13.13 -20.59
N VAL A 73 4.24 13.03 -19.67
CA VAL A 73 4.86 14.21 -19.06
C VAL A 73 6.06 14.61 -19.91
N HIS A 74 6.11 15.84 -20.40
CA HIS A 74 7.24 16.33 -21.22
C HIS A 74 8.00 17.50 -20.59
N GLU A 75 7.38 18.20 -19.64
CA GLU A 75 7.98 19.29 -18.88
C GLU A 75 8.57 18.77 -17.56
N PRO A 76 9.58 19.47 -16.98
CA PRO A 76 10.09 19.18 -15.65
C PRO A 76 8.99 19.19 -14.59
N LEU A 77 8.83 18.08 -13.85
CA LEU A 77 7.86 17.97 -12.75
C LEU A 77 8.49 17.42 -11.47
N ASP A 78 7.99 17.91 -10.33
CA ASP A 78 8.23 17.30 -9.03
C ASP A 78 7.50 15.96 -8.93
N VAL A 79 8.19 14.95 -8.40
CA VAL A 79 7.65 13.60 -8.20
C VAL A 79 7.81 13.21 -6.73
N LEU A 80 6.71 13.17 -5.98
CA LEU A 80 6.73 12.77 -4.58
C LEU A 80 6.43 11.28 -4.46
N ILE A 81 7.36 10.53 -3.87
CA ILE A 81 7.33 9.07 -3.82
C ILE A 81 7.20 8.62 -2.37
N CYS A 82 6.25 7.75 -2.06
CA CYS A 82 6.19 7.00 -0.80
C CYS A 82 6.46 5.50 -1.01
N GLY A 83 6.65 4.78 0.09
CA GLY A 83 6.79 3.33 0.08
C GLY A 83 8.22 2.84 -0.12
N MET A 84 8.33 1.64 -0.68
CA MET A 84 9.52 0.80 -0.67
C MET A 84 10.65 1.26 -1.59
N ALA A 85 10.41 2.24 -2.47
CA ALA A 85 11.50 2.94 -3.16
C ALA A 85 12.51 3.56 -2.17
N GLY A 86 12.07 3.91 -0.96
CA GLY A 86 12.93 4.45 0.10
C GLY A 86 13.61 3.41 0.99
N ALA A 87 13.38 2.12 0.77
CA ALA A 87 14.00 1.07 1.57
C ALA A 87 15.50 0.93 1.24
N ARG A 88 16.25 0.22 2.11
CA ARG A 88 17.69 -0.03 1.89
C ARG A 88 17.99 -0.72 0.55
N GLN A 89 17.10 -1.62 0.13
CA GLN A 89 17.15 -2.32 -1.16
C GLN A 89 16.42 -1.57 -2.30
N GLY A 90 15.85 -0.40 -2.00
CA GLY A 90 15.14 0.44 -2.96
C GLY A 90 16.06 1.33 -3.79
N TRP A 91 15.46 2.38 -4.36
CA TRP A 91 16.13 3.36 -5.20
C TRP A 91 17.16 4.17 -4.42
N LEU A 92 16.76 4.78 -3.31
CA LEU A 92 17.66 5.47 -2.40
C LEU A 92 17.12 5.31 -0.98
N GLU A 93 17.98 4.89 -0.05
CA GLU A 93 17.56 4.70 1.33
C GLU A 93 17.14 6.03 1.96
N ALA A 94 15.87 6.15 2.32
CA ALA A 94 15.31 7.25 3.08
C ALA A 94 15.31 6.87 4.58
N PRO A 95 16.14 7.52 5.43
CA PRO A 95 16.24 7.18 6.84
C PRO A 95 14.89 7.27 7.57
N TYR A 96 14.63 6.35 8.49
CA TYR A 96 13.39 6.38 9.27
C TYR A 96 13.34 7.59 10.21
N LEU A 97 12.13 8.11 10.42
CA LEU A 97 11.81 8.96 11.57
C LEU A 97 11.51 8.10 12.79
N ASP A 98 11.88 8.54 13.99
CA ASP A 98 11.55 7.84 15.24
C ASP A 98 10.15 8.26 15.72
N ALA A 99 9.32 7.28 16.08
CA ALA A 99 8.06 7.52 16.79
C ALA A 99 8.34 7.81 18.29
N PRO A 100 7.57 8.71 18.95
CA PRO A 100 6.47 9.49 18.39
C PRO A 100 6.90 10.53 17.35
N ALA A 101 6.16 10.60 16.23
CA ALA A 101 6.50 11.45 15.09
C ALA A 101 5.29 12.29 14.62
N ASP A 102 5.49 13.59 14.40
CA ASP A 102 4.50 14.42 13.70
C ASP A 102 4.60 14.16 12.19
N LEU A 103 3.60 13.50 11.62
CA LEU A 103 3.62 13.06 10.23
C LEU A 103 3.67 14.22 9.22
N ARG A 104 3.32 15.44 9.65
CA ARG A 104 3.49 16.65 8.80
C ARG A 104 4.96 16.94 8.48
N THR A 105 5.90 16.38 9.24
CA THR A 105 7.34 16.59 9.00
C THR A 105 7.97 15.56 8.07
N LEU A 106 7.19 14.61 7.52
CA LEU A 106 7.71 13.57 6.61
C LEU A 106 8.51 14.16 5.44
N SER A 107 8.02 15.23 4.82
CA SER A 107 8.68 15.90 3.70
C SER A 107 10.06 16.47 4.05
N ARG A 108 10.32 16.80 5.31
CA ARG A 108 11.64 17.30 5.75
C ARG A 108 12.71 16.20 5.77
N GLY A 109 12.31 14.94 5.87
CA GLY A 109 13.19 13.79 5.81
C GLY A 109 13.25 13.14 4.43
N ALA A 110 12.65 13.77 3.41
CA ALA A 110 12.67 13.23 2.06
C ALA A 110 14.09 13.24 1.48
N VAL A 111 14.40 12.23 0.67
CA VAL A 111 15.67 12.10 -0.04
C VAL A 111 15.46 12.20 -1.55
N THR A 112 16.40 12.80 -2.25
CA THR A 112 16.35 12.96 -3.71
C THR A 112 17.30 11.95 -4.35
N PRO A 113 16.80 10.87 -4.99
CA PRO A 113 17.66 9.94 -5.71
C PRO A 113 18.20 10.56 -7.01
N ASP A 114 19.31 10.01 -7.50
CA ASP A 114 19.83 10.37 -8.81
C ASP A 114 18.81 10.03 -9.91
N MET A 115 18.46 11.02 -10.72
CA MET A 115 17.54 10.90 -11.85
C MET A 115 18.23 11.47 -13.11
N PRO A 116 18.55 10.65 -14.11
CA PRO A 116 19.09 11.13 -15.37
C PRO A 116 18.10 12.03 -16.12
N GLY A 117 18.60 13.16 -16.61
CA GLY A 117 17.78 14.19 -17.25
C GLY A 117 17.20 15.20 -16.25
N ALA A 118 16.41 16.16 -16.75
CA ALA A 118 15.79 17.20 -15.94
C ALA A 118 14.25 17.13 -15.95
N GLN A 119 13.69 16.04 -16.48
CA GLN A 119 12.25 15.87 -16.65
C GLN A 119 11.53 15.58 -15.33
N PHE A 120 12.19 14.90 -14.39
CA PHE A 120 11.58 14.53 -13.11
C PHE A 120 12.53 14.87 -11.96
N VAL A 121 11.97 15.46 -10.91
CA VAL A 121 12.68 15.75 -9.66
C VAL A 121 12.07 14.87 -8.56
N PRO A 122 12.56 13.62 -8.38
CA PRO A 122 12.01 12.70 -7.41
C PRO A 122 12.39 13.08 -5.97
N SER A 123 11.43 12.96 -5.06
CA SER A 123 11.62 13.07 -3.61
C SER A 123 10.96 11.87 -2.94
N ILE A 124 11.75 11.04 -2.27
CA ILE A 124 11.27 9.82 -1.60
C ILE A 124 11.07 10.11 -0.11
N LEU A 125 9.85 9.94 0.37
CA LEU A 125 9.48 10.10 1.77
C LEU A 125 10.12 9.01 2.65
N PRO A 126 10.51 9.36 3.89
CA PRO A 126 10.99 8.39 4.86
C PRO A 126 9.83 7.54 5.41
N GLY A 127 10.16 6.37 5.94
CA GLY A 127 9.25 5.63 6.81
C GLY A 127 9.31 6.11 8.27
N VAL A 128 8.58 5.42 9.15
CA VAL A 128 8.65 5.63 10.61
C VAL A 128 9.07 4.33 11.31
N CYS A 129 9.86 4.45 12.39
CA CYS A 129 10.32 3.32 13.19
C CYS A 129 10.11 3.54 14.69
N GLN A 130 10.13 2.45 15.45
CA GLN A 130 10.22 2.40 16.91
C GLN A 130 11.50 1.66 17.27
N ARG A 131 12.22 2.16 18.28
CA ARG A 131 13.51 1.60 18.72
C ARG A 131 13.54 1.12 20.17
N GLU A 132 12.42 1.26 20.88
CA GLU A 132 12.33 0.76 22.25
C GLU A 132 12.53 -0.76 22.26
N ILE A 133 13.41 -1.24 23.15
CA ILE A 133 13.78 -2.65 23.22
C ILE A 133 12.55 -3.50 23.54
N GLY A 134 12.25 -4.48 22.68
CA GLY A 134 11.07 -5.33 22.78
C GLY A 134 9.79 -4.76 22.15
N ALA A 135 9.85 -3.54 21.60
CA ALA A 135 8.78 -2.88 20.86
C ALA A 135 9.28 -2.31 19.51
N GLU A 136 10.39 -2.84 18.99
CA GLU A 136 10.96 -2.44 17.71
C GLU A 136 9.97 -2.74 16.58
N ASP A 137 9.71 -1.74 15.75
CA ASP A 137 8.81 -1.89 14.63
C ASP A 137 9.14 -0.85 13.55
N VAL A 138 8.73 -1.12 12.30
CA VAL A 138 8.96 -0.25 11.14
C VAL A 138 7.72 -0.21 10.24
N MET A 139 7.48 0.95 9.63
CA MET A 139 6.54 1.12 8.54
C MET A 139 7.16 2.00 7.44
N ARG A 140 6.75 1.78 6.20
CA ARG A 140 7.24 2.54 5.05
C ARG A 140 6.19 2.52 3.94
N GLY A 141 5.53 3.66 3.77
CA GLY A 141 4.36 3.88 2.93
C GLY A 141 3.12 4.17 3.79
N GLU A 142 2.92 3.42 4.87
CA GLU A 142 1.76 3.56 5.73
C GLU A 142 1.71 4.92 6.45
N GLU A 143 2.87 5.50 6.79
CA GLU A 143 2.94 6.83 7.39
C GLU A 143 2.32 7.93 6.49
N THR A 144 2.42 7.77 5.18
CA THR A 144 1.81 8.67 4.20
C THR A 144 0.28 8.54 4.20
N GLN A 145 -0.25 7.32 4.34
CA GLN A 145 -1.69 7.07 4.46
C GLN A 145 -2.25 7.60 5.79
N LEU A 146 -1.51 7.46 6.89
CA LEU A 146 -1.88 8.00 8.20
C LEU A 146 -1.94 9.53 8.19
N LEU A 147 -1.01 10.20 7.47
CA LEU A 147 -1.10 11.63 7.23
C LEU A 147 -2.37 11.98 6.44
N GLY A 148 -2.69 11.21 5.40
CA GLY A 148 -3.95 11.36 4.65
C GLY A 148 -5.19 11.22 5.53
N LEU A 149 -5.23 10.24 6.44
CA LEU A 149 -6.32 10.07 7.41
C LEU A 149 -6.47 11.32 8.30
N SER A 150 -5.37 11.89 8.77
CA SER A 150 -5.42 13.10 9.60
C SER A 150 -5.93 14.34 8.86
N ALA A 151 -5.80 14.38 7.54
CA ALA A 151 -6.37 15.42 6.69
C ALA A 151 -7.86 15.20 6.42
N LEU A 152 -8.28 13.95 6.19
CA LEU A 152 -9.68 13.58 5.99
C LEU A 152 -10.53 13.72 7.26
N ILE A 153 -9.93 13.45 8.43
CA ILE A 153 -10.57 13.54 9.73
C ILE A 153 -9.69 14.40 10.65
N PRO A 154 -9.77 15.75 10.53
CA PRO A 154 -8.98 16.65 11.36
C PRO A 154 -9.21 16.41 12.86
N GLY A 155 -8.12 16.23 13.60
CA GLY A 155 -8.18 15.96 15.04
C GLY A 155 -8.51 14.50 15.40
N PHE A 156 -8.49 13.57 14.44
CA PHE A 156 -8.59 12.14 14.72
C PHE A 156 -7.61 11.73 15.82
N SER A 157 -8.13 11.07 16.86
CA SER A 157 -7.32 10.56 17.98
C SER A 157 -7.82 9.18 18.33
N GLY A 158 -7.00 8.16 18.09
CA GLY A 158 -7.39 6.77 18.28
C GLY A 158 -6.54 5.78 17.52
N LEU A 159 -7.09 4.57 17.40
CA LEU A 159 -6.46 3.45 16.71
C LEU A 159 -6.87 3.43 15.23
N ALA A 160 -5.90 3.49 14.34
CA ALA A 160 -6.03 3.23 12.91
C ALA A 160 -5.50 1.83 12.59
N ILE A 161 -6.28 1.03 11.87
CA ILE A 161 -5.89 -0.32 11.44
C ILE A 161 -5.75 -0.30 9.92
N MET A 162 -4.58 -0.73 9.44
CA MET A 162 -4.20 -0.69 8.04
C MET A 162 -3.88 -2.12 7.60
N PRO A 163 -4.89 -2.89 7.16
CA PRO A 163 -4.69 -4.27 6.78
C PRO A 163 -3.86 -4.39 5.49
N GLY A 164 -3.09 -5.46 5.37
CA GLY A 164 -2.25 -5.74 4.20
C GLY A 164 -1.34 -6.95 4.42
N THR A 165 -0.30 -7.08 3.59
CA THR A 165 0.77 -8.09 3.75
C THR A 165 1.30 -8.06 5.19
N HIS A 166 1.56 -6.86 5.69
CA HIS A 166 1.83 -6.56 7.10
C HIS A 166 0.79 -5.56 7.58
N SER A 167 -0.18 -6.04 8.38
CA SER A 167 -1.20 -5.17 8.94
C SER A 167 -0.59 -4.25 9.99
N LYS A 168 -0.83 -2.95 9.91
CA LYS A 168 -0.38 -1.97 10.92
C LYS A 168 -1.52 -1.59 11.84
N TRP A 169 -1.24 -1.53 13.14
CA TRP A 169 -2.12 -1.01 14.17
C TRP A 169 -1.46 0.23 14.76
N ALA A 170 -1.93 1.42 14.40
CA ALA A 170 -1.28 2.69 14.71
C ALA A 170 -2.13 3.54 15.66
N ILE A 171 -1.52 4.07 16.73
CA ILE A 171 -2.15 5.04 17.62
C ILE A 171 -1.79 6.45 17.14
N LEU A 172 -2.80 7.19 16.68
CA LEU A 172 -2.69 8.57 16.22
C LEU A 172 -3.27 9.54 17.24
N GLU A 173 -2.65 10.71 17.39
CA GLU A 173 -3.17 11.89 18.06
C GLU A 173 -3.04 13.09 17.11
N GLY A 174 -4.13 13.41 16.40
CA GLY A 174 -4.12 14.37 15.29
C GLY A 174 -3.20 13.88 14.17
N THR A 175 -2.09 14.60 13.95
CA THR A 175 -1.05 14.25 12.97
C THR A 175 0.12 13.49 13.59
N THR A 176 0.10 13.25 14.90
CA THR A 176 1.21 12.60 15.60
C THR A 176 0.98 11.09 15.67
N LEU A 177 1.85 10.32 15.04
CA LEU A 177 1.94 8.87 15.25
C LEU A 177 2.64 8.60 16.58
N LYS A 178 1.92 8.07 17.56
CA LYS A 178 2.44 7.83 18.91
C LYS A 178 3.20 6.53 19.01
N ARG A 179 2.58 5.46 18.52
CA ARG A 179 3.13 4.11 18.45
C ARG A 179 2.37 3.28 17.44
N PHE A 180 2.95 2.17 17.03
CA PHE A 180 2.31 1.19 16.18
C PHE A 180 2.80 -0.23 16.45
N SER A 181 2.06 -1.20 15.91
CA SER A 181 2.43 -2.61 15.90
C SER A 181 2.09 -3.24 14.57
N SER A 182 2.99 -4.07 14.06
CA SER A 182 2.86 -4.84 12.84
C SER A 182 2.41 -6.27 13.12
N ALA A 183 1.46 -6.76 12.33
CA ALA A 183 1.10 -8.17 12.27
C ALA A 183 1.28 -8.68 10.83
N MET A 184 2.09 -9.72 10.62
CA MET A 184 2.40 -10.29 9.30
C MET A 184 1.26 -11.17 8.76
N THR A 185 0.00 -10.78 8.96
CA THR A 185 -1.19 -11.60 8.69
C THR A 185 -1.29 -12.01 7.23
N GLY A 186 -1.11 -11.07 6.29
CA GLY A 186 -1.15 -11.35 4.86
C GLY A 186 0.02 -12.21 4.37
N GLU A 187 1.24 -11.95 4.86
CA GLU A 187 2.41 -12.76 4.51
C GLU A 187 2.28 -14.21 5.04
N ILE A 188 1.86 -14.38 6.29
CA ILE A 188 1.61 -15.70 6.87
C ILE A 188 0.52 -16.43 6.08
N PHE A 189 -0.57 -15.75 5.72
CA PHE A 189 -1.64 -16.34 4.91
C PHE A 189 -1.09 -16.86 3.57
N GLU A 190 -0.31 -16.05 2.85
CA GLU A 190 0.23 -16.43 1.55
C GLU A 190 1.22 -17.61 1.69
N LEU A 191 2.15 -17.56 2.65
CA LEU A 191 3.08 -18.66 2.93
C LEU A 191 2.36 -19.98 3.24
N LEU A 192 1.31 -19.92 4.05
CA LEU A 192 0.51 -21.09 4.40
C LEU A 192 -0.22 -21.63 3.16
N ARG A 193 -0.81 -20.75 2.35
CA ARG A 193 -1.57 -21.12 1.18
C ARG A 193 -0.71 -21.73 0.07
N THR A 194 0.52 -21.23 -0.14
CA THR A 194 1.32 -21.61 -1.31
C THR A 194 2.48 -22.54 -0.99
N HIS A 195 3.12 -22.37 0.17
CA HIS A 195 4.36 -23.07 0.52
C HIS A 195 4.21 -24.12 1.62
N SER A 196 3.07 -24.19 2.31
CA SER A 196 2.82 -25.19 3.36
C SER A 196 2.01 -26.39 2.87
N VAL A 197 1.77 -27.38 3.75
CA VAL A 197 0.87 -28.52 3.46
C VAL A 197 -0.58 -28.08 3.22
N LEU A 198 -0.97 -26.90 3.72
CA LEU A 198 -2.33 -26.36 3.55
C LEU A 198 -2.64 -26.03 2.08
N ARG A 199 -1.64 -25.89 1.21
CA ARG A 199 -1.84 -25.71 -0.24
C ARG A 199 -2.72 -26.78 -0.90
N HIS A 200 -2.72 -27.99 -0.34
CA HIS A 200 -3.56 -29.10 -0.82
C HIS A 200 -5.03 -28.99 -0.41
N SER A 201 -5.37 -28.01 0.41
CA SER A 201 -6.72 -27.75 0.93
C SER A 201 -7.21 -26.33 0.62
N MET A 202 -6.29 -25.41 0.31
CA MET A 202 -6.59 -24.02 -0.07
C MET A 202 -6.32 -23.76 -1.57
N GLY A 203 -6.07 -24.81 -2.35
CA GLY A 203 -5.90 -24.71 -3.80
C GLY A 203 -7.26 -24.72 -4.49
N GLY A 204 -7.58 -23.68 -5.26
CA GLY A 204 -8.87 -23.50 -5.92
C GLY A 204 -9.35 -22.04 -5.86
N GLU A 205 -10.56 -21.79 -6.35
CA GLU A 205 -11.24 -20.50 -6.15
C GLU A 205 -11.61 -20.36 -4.66
N LEU A 206 -11.23 -19.23 -4.07
CA LEU A 206 -11.58 -18.87 -2.69
C LEU A 206 -12.89 -18.10 -2.62
N ASP A 207 -13.34 -17.57 -3.76
CA ASP A 207 -14.58 -16.82 -3.89
C ASP A 207 -15.69 -17.78 -4.31
N GLY A 208 -16.25 -18.49 -3.33
CA GLY A 208 -17.40 -19.37 -3.49
C GLY A 208 -18.54 -19.01 -2.53
N GLU A 209 -19.70 -19.65 -2.71
CA GLU A 209 -20.91 -19.37 -1.92
C GLU A 209 -20.72 -19.57 -0.40
N GLU A 210 -19.79 -20.44 0.01
CA GLU A 210 -19.51 -20.75 1.42
C GLU A 210 -18.41 -19.87 2.05
N ARG A 211 -17.77 -18.99 1.26
CA ARG A 211 -16.62 -18.18 1.70
C ARG A 211 -16.88 -17.41 2.97
N ASP A 212 -18.00 -16.69 3.03
CA ASP A 212 -18.29 -15.82 4.15
C ASP A 212 -18.58 -16.63 5.42
N ILE A 213 -19.22 -17.80 5.29
CA ILE A 213 -19.44 -18.73 6.40
C ILE A 213 -18.10 -19.28 6.91
N GLY A 214 -17.22 -19.69 6.00
CA GLY A 214 -15.88 -20.17 6.34
C GLY A 214 -15.03 -19.10 7.00
N PHE A 215 -15.09 -17.87 6.49
CA PHE A 215 -14.41 -16.70 7.04
C PHE A 215 -14.90 -16.37 8.44
N ASP A 216 -16.21 -16.26 8.66
CA ASP A 216 -16.80 -15.95 9.96
C ASP A 216 -16.46 -17.02 11.01
N ALA A 217 -16.52 -18.30 10.63
CA ALA A 217 -16.14 -19.39 11.50
C ALA A 217 -14.65 -19.35 11.86
N GLY A 218 -13.78 -19.05 10.89
CA GLY A 218 -12.35 -18.89 11.10
C GLY A 218 -12.02 -17.69 11.99
N LEU A 219 -12.68 -16.55 11.76
CA LEU A 219 -12.53 -15.31 12.53
C LEU A 219 -12.96 -15.53 13.98
N ALA A 220 -14.14 -16.11 14.22
CA ALA A 220 -14.63 -16.40 15.56
C ALA A 220 -13.67 -17.31 16.33
N LEU A 221 -13.17 -18.37 15.68
CA LEU A 221 -12.22 -19.29 16.30
C LEU A 221 -10.87 -18.63 16.62
N GLY A 222 -10.38 -17.78 15.72
CA GLY A 222 -9.13 -17.04 15.91
C GLY A 222 -9.21 -16.03 17.05
N LEU A 223 -10.36 -15.37 17.23
CA LEU A 223 -10.60 -14.43 18.32
C LEU A 223 -10.82 -15.13 19.67
N GLU A 224 -11.53 -16.27 19.69
CA GLU A 224 -11.82 -16.98 20.95
C GLU A 224 -10.57 -17.65 21.53
N ARG A 225 -9.69 -18.19 20.67
CA ARG A 225 -8.54 -19.03 21.08
C ARG A 225 -7.26 -18.66 20.32
N PRO A 226 -6.76 -17.41 20.39
CA PRO A 226 -5.56 -16.99 19.66
C PRO A 226 -4.33 -17.84 20.00
N GLU A 227 -4.22 -18.33 21.24
CA GLU A 227 -3.14 -19.20 21.70
C GLU A 227 -3.09 -20.57 20.99
N ARG A 228 -4.18 -20.95 20.31
CA ARG A 228 -4.29 -22.21 19.56
C ARG A 228 -4.09 -22.05 18.06
N LEU A 229 -3.62 -20.89 17.58
CA LEU A 229 -3.53 -20.57 16.16
C LEU A 229 -2.90 -21.70 15.34
N THR A 230 -1.74 -22.23 15.74
CA THR A 230 -1.04 -23.28 14.98
C THR A 230 -1.82 -24.59 14.90
N ALA A 231 -2.51 -24.99 15.98
CA ALA A 231 -3.39 -26.14 15.99
C ALA A 231 -4.65 -25.90 15.14
N THR A 232 -5.19 -24.69 15.18
CA THR A 232 -6.34 -24.27 14.36
C THR A 232 -6.01 -24.28 12.88
N LEU A 233 -4.83 -23.81 12.47
CA LEU A 233 -4.39 -23.83 11.07
C LEU A 233 -4.39 -25.25 10.49
N PHE A 234 -3.95 -26.26 11.25
CA PHE A 234 -3.97 -27.66 10.77
C PHE A 234 -5.40 -28.21 10.59
N LYS A 235 -6.41 -27.65 11.27
CA LYS A 235 -7.81 -28.06 11.09
C LYS A 235 -8.33 -27.79 9.68
N VAL A 236 -7.74 -26.84 8.94
CA VAL A 236 -8.05 -26.61 7.52
C VAL A 236 -7.77 -27.88 6.72
N ARG A 237 -6.58 -28.47 6.91
CA ARG A 237 -6.20 -29.72 6.24
C ARG A 237 -7.04 -30.91 6.71
N ALA A 238 -7.23 -31.03 8.03
CA ALA A 238 -8.03 -32.12 8.58
C ALA A 238 -9.49 -32.07 8.11
N GLY A 239 -10.08 -30.86 8.03
CA GLY A 239 -11.44 -30.65 7.53
C GLY A 239 -11.61 -31.02 6.07
N ALA A 240 -10.62 -30.72 5.21
CA ALA A 240 -10.64 -31.16 3.82
C ALA A 240 -10.58 -32.70 3.70
N LEU A 241 -9.78 -33.37 4.53
CA LEU A 241 -9.60 -34.84 4.49
C LEU A 241 -10.78 -35.61 5.10
N LEU A 242 -11.33 -35.14 6.21
CA LEU A 242 -12.29 -35.88 7.03
C LEU A 242 -13.73 -35.42 6.85
N SER A 243 -13.94 -34.19 6.38
CA SER A 243 -15.25 -33.56 6.30
C SER A 243 -15.57 -33.02 4.90
N GLY A 244 -14.69 -33.22 3.93
CA GLY A 244 -14.90 -32.78 2.55
C GLY A 244 -15.01 -31.26 2.38
N ARG A 245 -14.42 -30.48 3.30
CA ARG A 245 -14.43 -29.01 3.19
C ARG A 245 -13.77 -28.56 1.89
N SER A 246 -14.45 -27.65 1.22
CA SER A 246 -13.97 -27.00 0.01
C SER A 246 -12.89 -25.96 0.33
N PRO A 247 -12.11 -25.50 -0.66
CA PRO A 247 -11.20 -24.37 -0.52
C PRO A 247 -11.88 -23.03 -0.23
N ALA A 248 -13.12 -22.83 -0.73
CA ALA A 248 -13.98 -21.70 -0.43
C ALA A 248 -14.68 -21.90 0.91
#